data_AF-A0A2V5MIA1-F1
#
_entry.id   AF-A0A2V5MIA1-F1
#
_cell.length_a   1.000
_cell.length_b   1.000
_cell.length_c   1.000
_cell.angle_alpha   90.00
_cell.angle_beta   90.00
_cell.angle_gamma   90.00
#
_symmetry.space_group_name_H-M   'P 1'
#
loop_
_entity.id
_entity.type
_entity.pdbx_description
1 polymer ?
#
loop_
_entity_poly.entity_id
_entity_poly.type
_entity_poly.pdbx_seq_one_letter_code
_entity_poly.pdbx_strand_id
1 'polypeptide(L)'
;MKICLFGIPGVPVGKHNIKDPRLDQADKLVEAKKKAYAQVDVVGEDDALNADAILVPRDRLPDLILNDLEFIETRLGRNPPEAEKAVLAKIKAVLESEKTVRDASLTDDELQIVAAHQFYTAKPVSAA
;
A
#
# COMPACT_ATOMS: atom_id res chain seq x y z
N MET A 1 -1.05 11.85 4.67
CA MET A 1 -0.98 10.70 3.77
C MET A 1 0.47 10.27 3.64
N LYS A 2 0.75 9.00 3.95
CA LYS A 2 2.05 8.36 3.85
C LYS A 2 2.13 7.49 2.60
N ILE A 3 3.18 7.64 1.80
CA ILE A 3 3.47 6.78 0.66
C ILE A 3 4.77 6.04 0.94
N CYS A 4 4.72 4.71 0.93
CA CYS A 4 5.90 3.87 1.04
C CYS A 4 6.58 3.73 -0.33
N LEU A 5 7.89 3.89 -0.35
CA LEU A 5 8.73 3.53 -1.47
C LEU A 5 9.33 2.15 -1.22
N PHE A 6 8.88 1.15 -1.97
CA PHE A 6 9.38 -0.22 -1.85
C PHE A 6 10.30 -0.54 -3.02
N GLY A 7 11.57 -0.81 -2.76
CA GLY A 7 12.57 -1.11 -3.78
C GLY A 7 13.01 0.09 -4.63
N ILE A 8 12.73 1.34 -4.20
CA ILE A 8 13.10 2.56 -4.94
C ILE A 8 14.21 3.30 -4.20
N PRO A 9 15.48 3.19 -4.65
CA PRO A 9 16.58 3.91 -4.04
C PRO A 9 16.60 5.38 -4.47
N GLY A 10 17.25 6.23 -3.67
CA GLY A 10 17.63 7.58 -4.06
C GLY A 10 16.58 8.69 -3.85
N VAL A 11 15.38 8.35 -3.37
CA VAL A 11 14.40 9.36 -2.95
C VAL A 11 14.48 9.57 -1.44
N PRO A 12 14.71 10.80 -0.96
CA PRO A 12 14.74 11.08 0.47
C PRO A 12 13.40 10.81 1.13
N VAL A 13 13.40 10.19 2.31
CA VAL A 13 12.20 10.05 3.16
C VAL A 13 11.82 11.39 3.82
N GLY A 14 10.56 11.53 4.19
CA GLY A 14 9.99 12.71 4.84
C GLY A 14 8.98 13.47 3.97
N LYS A 15 8.74 14.74 4.30
CA LYS A 15 7.69 15.53 3.66
C LYS A 15 8.12 16.10 2.31
N HIS A 16 7.33 15.79 1.28
CA HIS A 16 7.50 16.32 -0.07
C HIS A 16 6.30 17.16 -0.48
N ASN A 17 6.56 18.28 -1.16
CA ASN A 17 5.51 19.13 -1.71
C ASN A 17 4.96 18.51 -3.00
N ILE A 18 3.63 18.37 -3.06
CA ILE A 18 2.93 17.93 -4.27
C ILE A 18 2.99 19.07 -5.29
N LYS A 19 3.50 18.78 -6.48
CA LYS A 19 3.55 19.73 -7.59
C LYS A 19 2.18 19.80 -8.25
N ASP A 20 1.48 20.92 -8.06
CA ASP A 20 0.15 21.15 -8.66
C ASP A 20 0.15 22.46 -9.47
N PRO A 21 0.15 22.37 -10.82
CA PRO A 21 0.12 23.54 -11.69
C PRO A 21 -1.09 24.45 -11.47
N ARG A 22 -2.21 23.92 -10.94
CA ARG A 22 -3.42 24.71 -10.64
C ARG A 22 -3.18 25.65 -9.46
N LEU A 23 -2.47 25.16 -8.44
CA LEU A 23 -2.03 25.99 -7.33
C LEU A 23 -1.03 27.06 -7.81
N ASP A 24 -0.15 26.70 -8.72
CA ASP A 24 0.80 27.63 -9.32
C ASP A 24 0.09 28.76 -10.09
N GLN A 25 -0.98 28.44 -10.80
CA GLN A 25 -1.78 29.42 -11.52
C GLN A 25 -2.60 30.31 -10.58
N ALA A 26 -3.22 29.72 -9.55
CA ALA A 26 -3.98 30.47 -8.56
C ALA A 26 -3.11 31.49 -7.82
N ASP A 27 -1.91 31.09 -7.39
CA ASP A 27 -0.93 31.95 -6.72
C ASP A 27 -0.55 33.17 -7.57
N LYS A 28 -0.37 32.98 -8.90
CA LYS A 28 -0.11 34.06 -9.85
C LYS A 28 -1.29 35.02 -10.01
N LEU A 29 -2.53 34.52 -9.98
CA LEU A 29 -3.72 35.35 -10.19
C LEU A 29 -4.04 36.23 -8.97
N VAL A 30 -3.77 35.73 -7.77
CA VAL A 30 -4.12 36.42 -6.51
C VAL A 30 -2.91 37.13 -5.87
N GLU A 31 -1.72 36.95 -6.44
CA GLU A 31 -0.45 37.51 -5.95
C GLU A 31 -0.27 37.28 -4.44
N ALA A 32 -0.48 36.03 -4.00
CA ALA A 32 -0.47 35.71 -2.58
C ALA A 32 0.90 35.99 -1.94
N LYS A 33 0.88 36.53 -0.71
CA LYS A 33 2.10 36.77 0.08
C LYS A 33 2.86 35.48 0.42
N LYS A 34 2.18 34.33 0.43
CA LYS A 34 2.75 33.03 0.74
C LYS A 34 2.01 31.93 0.00
N LYS A 35 2.78 31.05 -0.63
CA LYS A 35 2.30 29.81 -1.24
C LYS A 35 2.55 28.62 -0.34
N ALA A 36 1.50 27.86 -0.05
CA ALA A 36 1.59 26.63 0.74
C ALA A 36 1.12 25.43 -0.10
N TYR A 37 2.02 24.48 -0.35
CA TYR A 37 1.70 23.26 -1.08
C TYR A 37 1.03 22.23 -0.17
N ALA A 38 0.19 21.37 -0.76
CA ALA A 38 -0.14 20.10 -0.16
C ALA A 38 1.14 19.26 -0.03
N GLN A 39 1.24 18.47 1.05
CA GLN A 39 2.41 17.66 1.34
C GLN A 39 2.04 16.19 1.48
N VAL A 40 2.93 15.33 1.00
CA VAL A 40 2.90 13.89 1.19
C VAL A 40 4.11 13.50 2.04
N ASP A 41 3.90 12.57 2.97
CA ASP A 41 4.97 12.00 3.76
C ASP A 41 5.47 10.74 3.05
N VAL A 42 6.74 10.71 2.68
CA VAL A 42 7.37 9.58 1.97
C VAL A 42 8.13 8.75 2.98
N VAL A 43 7.80 7.48 3.08
CA VAL A 43 8.41 6.55 4.04
C VAL A 43 9.16 5.43 3.33
N GLY A 44 10.15 4.85 4.02
CA GLY A 44 10.87 3.69 3.54
C GLY A 44 10.16 2.38 3.83
N GLU A 45 10.76 1.28 3.39
CA GLU A 45 10.23 -0.10 3.52
C GLU A 45 9.91 -0.49 4.96
N ASP A 46 10.73 -0.05 5.92
CA ASP A 46 10.53 -0.36 7.35
C ASP A 46 9.20 0.17 7.93
N ASP A 47 8.61 1.20 7.32
CA ASP A 47 7.32 1.79 7.74
C ASP A 47 6.18 1.45 6.75
N ALA A 48 6.37 0.48 5.85
CA ALA A 48 5.40 0.10 4.83
C ALA A 48 4.04 -0.32 5.42
N LEU A 49 4.02 -0.95 6.60
CA LEU A 49 2.79 -1.32 7.32
C LEU A 49 1.99 -0.11 7.83
N ASN A 50 2.62 1.05 8.02
CA ASN A 50 1.92 2.28 8.43
C ASN A 50 1.66 3.24 7.26
N ALA A 51 2.10 2.90 6.04
CA ALA A 51 1.82 3.71 4.86
C ALA A 51 0.35 3.58 4.41
N ASP A 52 -0.17 4.61 3.73
CA ASP A 52 -1.51 4.60 3.15
C ASP A 52 -1.53 4.00 1.73
N ALA A 53 -0.41 4.10 1.01
CA ALA A 53 -0.20 3.54 -0.32
C ALA A 53 1.27 3.12 -0.51
N ILE A 54 1.51 2.22 -1.47
CA ILE A 54 2.85 1.71 -1.78
C ILE A 54 3.16 1.98 -3.26
N LEU A 55 4.32 2.57 -3.52
CA LEU A 55 4.91 2.68 -4.85
C LEU A 55 6.04 1.66 -4.94
N VAL A 56 5.97 0.81 -5.96
CA VAL A 56 6.92 -0.30 -6.16
C VAL A 56 7.32 -0.38 -7.64
N PRO A 57 8.59 -0.65 -7.97
CA PRO A 57 8.99 -1.02 -9.31
C PRO A 57 8.30 -2.31 -9.76
N ARG A 58 7.92 -2.41 -11.04
CA ARG A 58 7.25 -3.63 -11.56
C ARG A 58 8.01 -4.93 -11.30
N ASP A 59 9.33 -4.89 -11.38
CA ASP A 59 10.21 -6.04 -11.13
C ASP A 59 10.30 -6.43 -9.65
N ARG A 60 9.94 -5.52 -8.74
CA ARG A 60 9.93 -5.74 -7.28
C ARG A 60 8.53 -6.00 -6.71
N LEU A 61 7.49 -5.96 -7.53
CA LEU A 61 6.13 -6.30 -7.11
C LEU A 61 6.01 -7.74 -6.55
N PRO A 62 6.66 -8.77 -7.15
CA PRO A 62 6.62 -10.13 -6.59
C PRO A 62 7.19 -10.21 -5.16
N ASP A 63 8.24 -9.44 -4.85
CA ASP A 63 8.83 -9.40 -3.51
C ASP A 63 7.87 -8.82 -2.47
N LEU A 64 7.09 -7.80 -2.86
CA LEU A 64 6.05 -7.23 -2.00
C LEU A 64 4.89 -8.22 -1.77
N ILE A 65 4.48 -8.95 -2.81
CA ILE A 65 3.47 -10.01 -2.73
C ILE A 65 3.95 -11.16 -1.82
N LEU A 66 5.23 -11.49 -1.90
CA LEU A 66 5.83 -12.55 -1.09
C LEU A 66 5.70 -12.27 0.41
N ASN A 67 5.87 -11.03 0.86
CA ASN A 67 5.66 -10.65 2.27
C ASN A 67 4.26 -11.02 2.78
N ASP A 68 3.23 -10.79 1.96
CA ASP A 68 1.85 -11.17 2.31
C ASP A 68 1.64 -12.68 2.25
N LEU A 69 2.22 -13.37 1.27
CA LEU A 69 2.16 -14.83 1.15
C LEU A 69 2.78 -15.53 2.37
N GLU A 70 3.98 -15.12 2.79
CA GLU A 70 4.68 -15.69 3.95
C GLU A 70 3.86 -15.54 5.24
N PHE A 71 3.21 -14.39 5.41
CA PHE A 71 2.30 -14.15 6.53
C PHE A 71 1.11 -15.11 6.48
N ILE A 72 0.46 -15.24 5.32
CA ILE A 72 -0.72 -16.11 5.16
C ILE A 72 -0.37 -17.57 5.41
N GLU A 73 0.75 -18.05 4.88
CA GLU A 73 1.21 -19.43 5.08
C GLU A 73 1.50 -19.71 6.55
N THR A 74 2.20 -18.78 7.21
CA THR A 74 2.46 -18.86 8.65
C THR A 74 1.15 -18.89 9.44
N ARG A 75 0.16 -18.06 9.07
CA ARG A 75 -1.13 -18.00 9.75
C ARG A 75 -1.93 -19.28 9.53
N LEU A 76 -2.01 -19.79 8.30
CA LEU A 76 -2.70 -21.04 7.95
C LEU A 76 -2.08 -22.25 8.66
N GLY A 77 -0.75 -22.31 8.78
CA GLY A 77 -0.03 -23.35 9.53
C GLY A 77 -0.36 -23.38 11.03
N ARG A 78 -0.88 -22.27 11.60
CA ARG A 78 -1.34 -22.19 12.99
C ARG A 78 -2.81 -22.59 13.17
N ASN A 79 -3.44 -23.14 12.12
CA ASN A 79 -4.81 -23.65 12.11
C ASN A 79 -5.85 -22.64 12.64
N PRO A 80 -6.06 -21.51 11.93
CA PRO A 80 -7.04 -20.49 12.32
C PRO A 80 -8.47 -21.04 12.21
N PRO A 81 -9.47 -20.35 12.78
CA PRO A 81 -10.88 -20.72 12.60
C PRO A 81 -11.26 -20.90 11.13
N GLU A 82 -12.18 -21.83 10.84
CA GLU A 82 -12.52 -22.22 9.45
C GLU A 82 -12.98 -21.04 8.58
N ALA A 83 -13.71 -20.08 9.15
CA ALA A 83 -14.11 -18.86 8.44
C ALA A 83 -12.89 -18.03 7.99
N GLU A 84 -11.89 -17.85 8.88
CA GLU A 84 -10.65 -17.14 8.57
C GLU A 84 -9.82 -17.92 7.54
N LYS A 85 -9.72 -19.24 7.71
CA LYS A 85 -9.00 -20.13 6.80
C LYS A 85 -9.52 -20.04 5.36
N ALA A 86 -10.84 -19.98 5.17
CA ALA A 86 -11.46 -19.85 3.86
C ALA A 86 -11.06 -18.52 3.18
N VAL A 87 -11.09 -17.41 3.91
CA VAL A 87 -10.70 -16.09 3.40
C VAL A 87 -9.20 -16.06 3.07
N LEU A 88 -8.35 -16.56 3.97
CA LEU A 88 -6.91 -16.63 3.76
C LEU A 88 -6.53 -17.49 2.54
N ALA A 89 -7.23 -18.60 2.32
CA ALA A 89 -7.02 -19.44 1.12
C ALA A 89 -7.40 -18.71 -0.18
N LYS A 90 -8.50 -17.94 -0.16
CA LYS A 90 -8.92 -17.10 -1.29
C LYS A 90 -7.87 -16.02 -1.59
N ILE A 91 -7.38 -15.32 -0.56
CA ILE A 91 -6.33 -14.31 -0.71
C ILE A 91 -5.03 -14.94 -1.24
N LYS A 92 -4.63 -16.10 -0.70
CA LYS A 92 -3.45 -16.84 -1.16
C LYS A 92 -3.50 -17.12 -2.66
N ALA A 93 -4.61 -17.65 -3.16
CA ALA A 93 -4.76 -17.95 -4.58
C ALA A 93 -4.64 -16.71 -5.50
N VAL A 94 -5.05 -15.54 -5.00
CA VAL A 94 -4.92 -14.26 -5.72
C VAL A 94 -3.45 -13.82 -5.76
N LEU A 95 -2.77 -13.89 -4.62
CA LEU A 95 -1.35 -13.54 -4.51
C LEU A 95 -0.46 -14.46 -5.36
N GLU A 96 -0.76 -15.77 -5.39
CA GLU A 96 -0.07 -16.75 -6.25
C GLU A 96 -0.24 -16.46 -7.75
N SER A 97 -1.27 -15.69 -8.14
CA SER A 97 -1.49 -15.22 -9.51
C SER A 97 -0.82 -13.88 -9.82
N GLU A 98 0.15 -13.46 -8.99
CA GLU A 98 0.86 -12.18 -9.07
C GLU A 98 -0.05 -10.95 -8.97
N LYS A 99 -1.16 -11.08 -8.22
CA LYS A 99 -2.08 -9.98 -7.92
C LYS A 99 -2.00 -9.59 -6.46
N THR A 100 -2.57 -8.44 -6.12
CA THR A 100 -2.55 -7.91 -4.75
C THR A 100 -3.71 -8.44 -3.91
N VAL A 101 -3.63 -8.37 -2.57
CA VAL A 101 -4.77 -8.65 -1.69
C VAL A 101 -5.97 -7.78 -2.07
N ARG A 102 -5.74 -6.54 -2.50
CA ARG A 102 -6.81 -5.63 -2.95
C ARG A 102 -7.58 -6.14 -4.17
N ASP A 103 -6.97 -6.96 -5.02
CA ASP A 103 -7.61 -7.56 -6.19
C ASP A 103 -8.50 -8.77 -5.83
N ALA A 104 -8.41 -9.28 -4.59
CA ALA A 104 -9.15 -10.46 -4.14
C ALA A 104 -10.67 -10.27 -4.06
N SER A 105 -11.17 -9.03 -4.26
CA SER A 105 -12.61 -8.70 -4.29
C SER A 105 -13.36 -9.31 -3.11
N LEU A 106 -12.81 -9.10 -1.91
CA LEU A 106 -13.40 -9.58 -0.66
C LEU A 106 -14.72 -8.86 -0.40
N THR A 107 -15.69 -9.60 0.09
CA THR A 107 -16.95 -9.06 0.61
C THR A 107 -16.74 -8.35 1.94
N ASP A 108 -17.71 -7.54 2.38
CA ASP A 108 -17.62 -6.82 3.66
C ASP A 108 -17.43 -7.78 4.85
N ASP A 109 -18.11 -8.92 4.85
CA ASP A 109 -17.96 -9.95 5.90
C ASP A 109 -16.56 -10.57 5.88
N GLU A 110 -16.03 -10.89 4.69
CA GLU A 110 -14.67 -11.41 4.54
C GLU A 110 -13.62 -10.38 4.98
N LEU A 111 -13.83 -9.09 4.69
CA LEU A 111 -12.97 -8.01 5.14
C LEU A 111 -12.94 -7.89 6.66
N GLN A 112 -14.08 -8.04 7.34
CA GLN A 112 -14.12 -8.03 8.81
C GLN A 112 -13.33 -9.18 9.43
N ILE A 113 -13.38 -10.36 8.82
CA ILE A 113 -12.65 -11.55 9.30
C ILE A 113 -11.13 -11.31 9.30
N VAL A 114 -10.61 -10.60 8.30
CA VAL A 114 -9.17 -10.36 8.15
C VAL A 114 -8.74 -8.94 8.51
N ALA A 115 -9.63 -8.12 9.08
CA ALA A 115 -9.36 -6.71 9.38
C ALA A 115 -8.20 -6.51 10.37
N ALA A 116 -7.94 -7.50 11.24
CA ALA A 116 -6.82 -7.47 12.18
C ALA A 116 -5.46 -7.77 11.51
N HIS A 117 -5.46 -8.35 10.31
CA HIS A 117 -4.25 -8.68 9.58
C HIS A 117 -3.77 -7.47 8.79
N GLN A 118 -2.50 -7.10 9.00
CA GLN A 118 -1.90 -5.99 8.28
C GLN A 118 -1.20 -6.49 7.02
N PHE A 119 -1.99 -6.70 5.95
CA PHE A 119 -1.43 -7.00 4.64
C PHE A 119 -0.83 -5.74 4.00
N TYR A 120 0.35 -5.88 3.41
CA TYR A 120 0.99 -4.81 2.65
C TYR A 120 0.16 -4.45 1.42
N THR A 121 -0.30 -5.44 0.67
CA THR A 121 -0.97 -5.26 -0.63
C THR A 121 -2.50 -5.16 -0.53
N ALA A 122 -3.07 -5.04 0.67
CA ALA A 122 -4.46 -4.60 0.84
C ALA A 122 -4.61 -3.08 0.54
N LYS A 123 -3.51 -2.35 0.68
CA LYS A 123 -3.39 -0.93 0.37
C LYS A 123 -3.33 -0.72 -1.15
N PRO A 124 -3.61 0.49 -1.66
CA PRO A 124 -3.33 0.81 -3.05
C PRO A 124 -1.84 0.62 -3.35
N VAL A 125 -1.53 -0.26 -4.31
CA VAL A 125 -0.18 -0.48 -4.82
C VAL A 125 -0.11 0.06 -6.24
N SER A 126 0.87 0.91 -6.51
CA SER A 126 1.18 1.39 -7.85
C SER A 126 2.49 0.78 -8.31
N ALA A 127 2.44 -0.02 -9.38
CA ALA A 127 3.63 -0.60 -10.00
C ALA A 127 4.14 0.30 -11.12
N ALA A 128 5.31 0.91 -10.92
CA ALA A 128 5.96 1.85 -11.86
C ALA A 128 7.08 1.19 -12.65
#